data_AF-A0A7C7C9H6-F1
#
_entry.id   AF-A0A7C7C9H6-F1
#
_cell.length_a   1.000
_cell.length_b   1.000
_cell.length_c   1.000
_cell.angle_alpha   90.00
_cell.angle_beta   90.00
_cell.angle_gamma   90.00
#
_symmetry.space_group_name_H-M   'P 1'
#
loop_
_entity.id
_entity.type
_entity.pdbx_description
1 polymer ?
#
loop_
_entity_poly.entity_id
_entity_poly.type
_entity_poly.pdbx_seq_one_letter_code
_entity_poly.pdbx_strand_id
1 'polypeptide(L)'
;MDLEAESAIQVDTAVSLDIAQSCNKLLETQKKMEAIDEQLKTLKATETTLSEQTIPNLMHKAGVSLIKLKDGSAVEVKPFYAARIPLSKVEEAFTWLRENGHGDLIKNNVMLTFGRNQDNEAKSLVADLRDKGHNVKQAEKVEPMTLKAFVKEQIQDGKNVPVDLFGVYVASKTKITTKE
;
A
#
# COMPACT_ATOMS: atom_id res chain seq x y z
N MET A 1 21.81 41.37 -3.76
CA MET A 1 22.24 42.01 -2.51
C MET A 1 21.39 41.37 -1.42
N ASP A 2 22.09 40.68 -0.52
CA ASP A 2 21.66 40.12 0.77
C ASP A 2 20.51 39.11 0.84
N LEU A 3 20.91 37.83 0.91
CA LEU A 3 20.23 36.80 1.70
C LEU A 3 21.25 35.78 2.23
N GLU A 4 22.42 36.26 2.63
CA GLU A 4 23.34 35.56 3.55
C GLU A 4 23.06 36.11 4.95
N ALA A 5 21.86 35.83 5.47
CA ALA A 5 21.62 35.90 6.90
C ALA A 5 21.69 34.48 7.44
N GLU A 6 22.88 33.88 7.34
CA GLU A 6 23.25 32.81 8.25
C GLU A 6 23.23 33.43 9.66
N SER A 7 22.08 33.33 10.32
CA SER A 7 22.01 33.57 11.75
C SER A 7 22.90 32.52 12.41
N ALA A 8 24.14 32.90 12.72
CA ALA A 8 25.02 32.21 13.62
C ALA A 8 24.38 32.21 15.01
N ILE A 9 23.41 31.31 15.18
CA ILE A 9 22.89 30.96 16.49
C ILE A 9 24.06 30.28 17.17
N GLN A 10 24.61 30.90 18.23
CA GLN A 10 25.44 30.18 19.19
C GLN A 10 24.56 29.10 19.80
N VAL A 11 24.53 27.93 19.17
CA VAL A 11 23.78 26.78 19.66
C VAL A 11 24.55 26.29 20.86
N ASP A 12 23.91 26.36 22.03
CA ASP A 12 24.39 25.76 23.26
C ASP A 12 24.92 24.35 22.96
N THR A 13 26.19 24.08 23.29
CA THR A 13 26.91 22.89 22.85
C THR A 13 26.20 21.60 23.27
N ALA A 14 25.45 21.64 24.38
CA ALA A 14 24.61 20.55 24.86
C ALA A 14 23.39 20.29 23.95
N VAL A 15 22.71 21.33 23.48
CA VAL A 15 21.55 21.20 22.57
C VAL A 15 21.99 20.69 21.20
N SER A 16 23.18 21.08 20.74
CA SER A 16 23.78 20.57 19.50
C SER A 16 24.08 19.07 19.56
N LEU A 17 24.52 18.59 20.74
CA LEU A 17 24.80 17.17 20.99
C LEU A 17 23.50 16.32 20.98
N ASP A 18 22.44 16.78 21.63
CA ASP A 18 21.15 16.07 21.66
C ASP A 18 20.50 15.96 20.26
N ILE A 19 20.63 17.01 19.44
CA ILE A 19 20.17 17.01 18.04
C ILE A 19 20.99 16.00 17.23
N ALA A 20 22.32 15.99 17.35
CA ALA A 20 23.19 15.06 16.63
C ALA A 20 22.90 13.60 17.02
N GLN A 21 22.71 13.32 18.32
CA GLN A 21 22.33 11.99 18.81
C GLN A 21 20.97 11.54 18.25
N SER A 22 19.99 12.43 18.23
CA SER A 22 18.65 12.14 17.72
C SER A 22 18.66 11.86 16.21
N CYS A 23 19.43 12.63 15.44
CA CYS A 23 19.62 12.42 14.00
C CYS A 23 20.34 11.08 13.71
N ASN A 24 21.38 10.76 14.46
CA ASN A 24 22.08 9.47 14.33
C ASN A 24 21.15 8.29 14.67
N LYS A 25 20.36 8.41 15.74
CA LYS A 25 19.36 7.40 16.11
C LYS A 25 18.30 7.22 15.03
N LEU A 26 17.85 8.30 14.38
CA LEU A 26 16.92 8.24 13.25
C LEU A 26 17.53 7.46 12.08
N LEU A 27 18.78 7.76 11.70
CA LEU A 27 19.50 7.07 10.63
C LEU A 27 19.72 5.59 10.94
N GLU A 28 20.15 5.25 12.16
CA GLU A 28 20.30 3.87 12.59
C GLU A 28 18.97 3.12 12.56
N THR A 29 17.88 3.76 12.97
CA THR A 29 16.55 3.17 12.93
C THR A 29 16.12 2.90 11.48
N GLN A 30 16.34 3.85 10.57
CA GLN A 30 16.04 3.68 9.14
C GLN A 30 16.83 2.52 8.52
N LYS A 31 18.15 2.43 8.80
CA LYS A 31 18.99 1.32 8.34
C LYS A 31 18.53 -0.03 8.89
N LYS A 32 18.14 -0.09 10.17
CA LYS A 32 17.58 -1.31 10.78
C LYS A 32 16.26 -1.71 10.13
N MET A 33 15.38 -0.76 9.82
CA MET A 33 14.13 -1.04 9.11
C MET A 33 14.40 -1.66 7.73
N GLU A 34 15.31 -1.06 6.95
CA GLU A 34 15.69 -1.59 5.63
C GLU A 34 16.24 -3.01 5.72
N ALA A 35 17.15 -3.26 6.67
CA ALA A 35 17.71 -4.60 6.88
C ALA A 35 16.64 -5.62 7.30
N ILE A 36 15.70 -5.24 8.18
CA ILE A 36 14.60 -6.11 8.61
C ILE A 36 13.64 -6.38 7.44
N ASP A 37 13.32 -5.38 6.61
CA ASP A 37 12.49 -5.56 5.42
C ASP A 37 13.11 -6.55 4.43
N GLU A 38 14.43 -6.49 4.24
CA GLU A 38 15.17 -7.45 3.42
C GLU A 38 15.15 -8.87 4.02
N GLN A 39 15.40 -9.00 5.33
CA GLN A 39 15.27 -10.27 6.04
C GLN A 39 13.86 -10.84 5.98
N LEU A 40 12.84 -9.99 6.05
CA LEU A 40 11.44 -10.40 5.98
C LEU A 40 11.10 -10.94 4.58
N LYS A 41 11.64 -10.33 3.52
CA LYS A 41 11.49 -10.85 2.15
C LYS A 41 12.11 -12.24 2.00
N THR A 42 13.33 -12.44 2.52
CA THR A 42 14.02 -13.74 2.41
C THR A 42 13.33 -14.82 3.25
N LEU A 43 12.87 -14.49 4.46
CA LEU A 43 12.10 -15.40 5.30
C LEU A 43 10.76 -15.79 4.66
N LYS A 44 10.05 -14.85 4.03
CA LYS A 44 8.83 -15.15 3.28
C LYS A 44 9.10 -16.12 2.13
N ALA A 45 10.14 -15.88 1.33
CA ALA A 45 10.51 -16.79 0.24
C ALA A 45 10.88 -18.19 0.75
N THR A 46 11.57 -18.26 1.89
CA THR A 46 11.96 -19.52 2.54
C THR A 46 10.73 -20.26 3.07
N GLU A 47 9.81 -19.57 3.73
CA GLU A 47 8.55 -20.13 4.20
C GLU A 47 7.76 -20.74 3.05
N THR A 48 7.55 -20.00 1.96
CA THR A 48 6.84 -20.47 0.76
C THR A 48 7.52 -21.71 0.17
N THR A 49 8.85 -21.72 0.08
CA THR A 49 9.60 -22.88 -0.43
C THR A 49 9.39 -24.11 0.45
N LEU A 50 9.42 -23.93 1.77
CA LEU A 50 9.21 -25.02 2.73
C LEU A 50 7.78 -25.55 2.69
N SER A 51 6.78 -24.66 2.74
CA SER A 51 5.36 -25.01 2.86
C SER A 51 4.77 -25.54 1.55
N GLU A 52 5.16 -25.00 0.39
CA GLU A 52 4.58 -25.38 -0.90
C GLU A 52 5.40 -26.45 -1.66
N GLN A 53 6.70 -26.60 -1.38
CA GLN A 53 7.56 -27.52 -2.11
C GLN A 53 8.23 -28.57 -1.21
N THR A 54 9.05 -28.14 -0.24
CA THR A 54 9.91 -29.07 0.50
C THR A 54 9.11 -30.04 1.36
N ILE A 55 8.20 -29.55 2.20
CA ILE A 55 7.41 -30.38 3.11
C ILE A 55 6.45 -31.30 2.32
N PRO A 56 5.66 -30.81 1.34
CA PRO A 56 4.83 -31.67 0.51
C PRO A 56 5.62 -32.78 -0.20
N ASN A 57 6.80 -32.47 -0.75
CA ASN A 57 7.65 -33.45 -1.42
C ASN A 57 8.19 -34.51 -0.46
N LEU A 58 8.61 -34.12 0.75
CA LEU A 58 9.09 -35.06 1.76
C LEU A 58 7.96 -35.97 2.26
N MET A 59 6.79 -35.40 2.52
CA MET A 59 5.60 -36.16 2.95
C MET A 59 5.12 -37.13 1.87
N HIS A 60 5.13 -36.71 0.60
CA HIS A 60 4.84 -37.59 -0.54
C HIS A 60 5.86 -38.75 -0.64
N LYS A 61 7.17 -38.47 -0.52
CA LYS A 61 8.21 -39.52 -0.51
C LYS A 61 8.05 -40.52 0.63
N ALA A 62 7.59 -40.04 1.79
CA ALA A 62 7.32 -40.88 2.96
C ALA A 62 5.95 -41.59 2.89
N GLY A 63 5.12 -41.33 1.87
CA GLY A 63 3.80 -41.94 1.72
C GLY A 63 2.80 -41.51 2.81
N VAL A 64 3.04 -40.38 3.48
CA VAL A 64 2.20 -39.88 4.58
C VAL A 64 1.60 -38.53 4.22
N SER A 65 0.32 -38.35 4.47
CA SER A 65 -0.37 -37.07 4.27
C SER A 65 -0.59 -36.30 5.58
N LEU A 66 -0.36 -36.96 6.72
CA LEU A 66 -0.49 -36.42 8.06
C LEU A 66 0.63 -36.96 8.96
N ILE A 67 1.34 -36.07 9.67
CA ILE A 67 2.31 -36.43 10.70
C ILE A 67 2.03 -35.66 11.99
N LYS A 68 2.33 -36.26 13.14
CA LYS A 68 2.34 -35.58 14.43
C LYS A 68 3.79 -35.36 14.88
N LEU A 69 4.12 -34.13 15.25
CA LEU A 69 5.42 -33.74 15.75
C LEU A 69 5.52 -34.00 17.25
N LYS A 70 6.76 -34.02 17.75
CA LYS A 70 7.06 -34.32 19.16
C LYS A 70 6.51 -33.27 20.14
N ASP A 71 6.28 -32.07 19.67
CA ASP A 71 5.67 -30.95 20.41
C ASP A 71 4.13 -31.05 20.46
N GLY A 72 3.53 -32.06 19.83
CA GLY A 72 2.08 -32.24 19.73
C GLY A 72 1.44 -31.59 18.51
N SER A 73 2.19 -30.85 17.70
CA SER A 73 1.70 -30.21 16.47
C SER A 73 1.39 -31.25 15.39
N ALA A 74 0.38 -31.02 14.56
CA ALA A 74 0.06 -31.87 13.41
C ALA A 74 0.39 -31.15 12.10
N VAL A 75 1.07 -31.83 11.19
CA VAL A 75 1.36 -31.32 9.84
C VAL A 75 0.58 -32.17 8.84
N GLU A 76 -0.27 -31.51 8.07
CA GLU A 76 -1.13 -32.11 7.05
C GLU A 76 -0.82 -31.47 5.70
N VAL A 77 -0.63 -32.28 4.67
CA VAL A 77 -0.43 -31.79 3.29
C VAL A 77 -1.72 -31.98 2.51
N LYS A 78 -2.29 -30.85 2.06
CA LYS A 78 -3.47 -30.80 1.20
C LYS A 78 -3.10 -30.22 -0.16
N PRO A 79 -3.80 -30.60 -1.25
CA PRO A 79 -3.66 -29.92 -2.52
C PRO A 79 -3.95 -28.42 -2.38
N PHE A 80 -3.03 -27.60 -2.87
CA PHE A 80 -3.18 -26.16 -2.94
C PHE A 80 -3.27 -25.74 -4.41
N TYR A 81 -4.29 -24.97 -4.76
CA TYR A 81 -4.51 -24.49 -6.11
C TYR A 81 -4.41 -22.97 -6.16
N ALA A 82 -3.46 -22.46 -6.93
CA ALA A 82 -3.33 -21.04 -7.24
C ALA A 82 -3.23 -20.87 -8.75
N ALA A 83 -3.94 -19.86 -9.28
CA ALA A 83 -3.92 -19.53 -10.69
C ALA A 83 -3.73 -18.02 -10.86
N ARG A 84 -2.87 -17.63 -11.81
CA ARG A 84 -2.66 -16.24 -12.20
C ARG A 84 -2.53 -16.17 -13.71
N ILE A 85 -3.26 -15.26 -14.33
CA ILE A 85 -3.09 -14.95 -15.75
C ILE A 85 -1.91 -13.97 -15.88
N PRO A 86 -0.83 -14.30 -16.61
CA PRO A 86 0.24 -13.36 -16.90
C PRO A 86 -0.28 -12.16 -17.70
N LEU A 87 0.27 -10.97 -17.45
CA LEU A 87 -0.18 -9.73 -18.13
C LEU A 87 -0.10 -9.83 -19.67
N SER A 88 0.89 -10.55 -20.19
CA SER A 88 1.07 -10.75 -21.63
C SER A 88 0.03 -11.67 -22.28
N LYS A 89 -0.73 -12.44 -21.49
CA LYS A 89 -1.69 -13.44 -21.98
C LYS A 89 -3.13 -13.15 -21.56
N VAL A 90 -3.41 -11.94 -21.08
CA VAL A 90 -4.75 -11.59 -20.58
C VAL A 90 -5.81 -11.73 -21.66
N GLU A 91 -5.52 -11.26 -22.88
CA GLU A 91 -6.47 -11.32 -23.99
C GLU A 91 -6.76 -12.76 -24.41
N GLU A 92 -5.72 -13.55 -24.68
CA GLU A 92 -5.84 -14.98 -25.02
C GLU A 92 -6.60 -15.77 -23.95
N ALA A 93 -6.27 -15.55 -22.67
CA ALA A 93 -6.93 -16.23 -21.56
C ALA A 93 -8.41 -15.83 -21.43
N PHE A 94 -8.74 -14.55 -21.63
CA PHE A 94 -10.12 -14.08 -21.59
C PHE A 94 -10.94 -14.62 -22.77
N THR A 95 -10.35 -14.68 -23.96
CA THR A 95 -10.99 -15.31 -25.14
C THR A 95 -11.25 -16.78 -24.86
N TRP A 96 -10.26 -17.53 -24.41
CA TRP A 96 -10.41 -18.94 -24.06
C TRP A 96 -11.51 -19.16 -23.01
N LEU A 97 -11.53 -18.34 -21.94
CA LEU A 97 -12.58 -18.42 -20.91
C LEU A 97 -13.97 -18.20 -21.50
N ARG A 98 -14.16 -17.24 -22.42
CA ARG A 98 -15.46 -17.00 -23.06
C ARG A 98 -15.87 -18.14 -23.99
N GLU A 99 -14.95 -18.61 -24.83
CA GLU A 99 -15.21 -19.69 -25.79
C GLU A 99 -15.53 -21.01 -25.10
N ASN A 100 -14.98 -21.25 -23.91
CA ASN A 100 -15.22 -22.46 -23.12
C ASN A 100 -16.37 -22.30 -22.10
N GLY A 101 -17.19 -21.25 -22.21
CA GLY A 101 -18.38 -21.08 -21.36
C GLY A 101 -18.08 -20.63 -19.92
N HIS A 102 -16.86 -20.17 -19.64
CA HIS A 102 -16.41 -19.63 -18.35
C HIS A 102 -16.29 -18.09 -18.36
N GLY A 103 -17.04 -17.43 -19.27
CA GLY A 103 -17.03 -15.97 -19.40
C GLY A 103 -17.58 -15.25 -18.17
N ASP A 104 -18.39 -15.92 -17.35
CA ASP A 104 -18.92 -15.44 -16.07
C ASP A 104 -17.84 -15.16 -15.02
N LEU A 105 -16.68 -15.82 -15.13
CA LEU A 105 -15.50 -15.52 -14.31
C LEU A 105 -14.92 -14.14 -14.61
N ILE A 106 -15.14 -13.61 -15.83
CA ILE A 106 -14.62 -12.31 -16.26
C ILE A 106 -15.55 -11.21 -15.77
N LYS A 107 -15.15 -10.56 -14.69
CA LYS A 107 -15.82 -9.33 -14.22
C LYS A 107 -15.39 -8.15 -15.09
N ASN A 108 -16.30 -7.65 -15.93
CA ASN A 108 -16.09 -6.45 -16.73
C ASN A 108 -16.60 -5.22 -15.98
N ASN A 109 -15.69 -4.42 -15.43
CA ASN A 109 -16.02 -3.18 -14.74
C ASN A 109 -15.78 -1.98 -15.66
N VAL A 110 -16.82 -1.21 -15.93
CA VAL A 110 -16.71 0.07 -16.63
C VAL A 110 -16.58 1.18 -15.59
N MET A 111 -15.50 1.96 -15.66
CA MET A 111 -15.24 3.08 -14.76
C MET A 111 -15.24 4.40 -15.54
N LEU A 112 -15.99 5.38 -15.03
CA LEU A 112 -16.01 6.74 -15.54
C LEU A 112 -15.44 7.66 -14.46
N THR A 113 -14.58 8.59 -14.86
CA THR A 113 -14.00 9.59 -13.97
C THR A 113 -14.54 10.95 -14.38
N PHE A 114 -15.26 11.61 -13.48
CA PHE A 114 -15.78 12.96 -13.67
C PHE A 114 -14.80 13.99 -13.11
N GLY A 115 -14.58 15.07 -13.86
CA GLY A 115 -13.68 16.15 -13.49
C GLY A 115 -14.29 17.15 -12.52
N ARG A 116 -13.54 18.23 -12.25
CA ARG A 116 -14.00 19.35 -11.42
C ARG A 116 -15.29 19.94 -12.02
N ASN A 117 -16.28 20.19 -11.17
CA ASN A 117 -17.60 20.75 -11.52
C ASN A 117 -18.55 19.83 -12.30
N GLN A 118 -18.20 18.55 -12.53
CA GLN A 118 -19.09 17.58 -13.20
C GLN A 118 -19.90 16.73 -12.21
N ASP A 119 -20.04 17.17 -10.96
CA ASP A 119 -20.78 16.44 -9.91
C ASP A 119 -22.26 16.23 -10.30
N ASN A 120 -22.89 17.25 -10.89
CA ASN A 120 -24.27 17.14 -11.36
C ASN A 120 -24.43 16.15 -12.53
N GLU A 121 -23.46 16.11 -13.45
CA GLU A 121 -23.43 15.14 -14.56
C GLU A 121 -23.26 13.72 -14.03
N ALA A 122 -22.35 13.52 -13.06
CA ALA A 122 -22.13 12.23 -12.42
C ALA A 122 -23.40 11.73 -11.71
N LYS A 123 -24.06 12.60 -10.95
CA LYS A 123 -25.32 12.28 -10.24
C LYS A 123 -26.44 11.93 -11.22
N SER A 124 -26.59 12.69 -12.30
CA SER A 124 -27.59 12.42 -13.34
C SER A 124 -27.35 11.07 -13.99
N LEU A 125 -26.11 10.77 -14.39
CA LEU A 125 -25.81 9.50 -15.06
C LEU A 125 -26.01 8.29 -14.13
N VAL A 126 -25.64 8.42 -12.85
CA VAL A 126 -25.87 7.37 -11.86
C VAL A 126 -27.36 7.11 -11.67
N ALA A 127 -28.19 8.15 -11.63
CA ALA A 127 -29.65 8.03 -11.54
C ALA A 127 -30.20 7.31 -12.77
N ASP A 128 -29.84 7.75 -13.98
CA ASP A 128 -30.29 7.15 -15.24
C ASP A 128 -29.95 5.66 -15.33
N LEU A 129 -28.74 5.28 -14.91
CA LEU A 129 -28.28 3.89 -14.94
C LEU A 129 -29.01 3.04 -13.88
N ARG A 130 -29.32 3.61 -12.72
CA ARG A 130 -30.13 2.92 -11.69
C ARG A 130 -31.58 2.74 -12.14
N ASP A 131 -32.17 3.74 -12.79
CA ASP A 131 -33.52 3.67 -13.33
C ASP A 131 -33.63 2.63 -14.46
N LYS A 132 -32.54 2.43 -15.21
CA LYS A 132 -32.40 1.33 -16.19
C LYS A 132 -32.17 -0.04 -15.54
N GLY A 133 -32.15 -0.14 -14.21
CA GLY A 133 -31.99 -1.39 -13.46
C GLY A 133 -30.53 -1.87 -13.32
N HIS A 134 -29.53 -1.03 -13.63
CA HIS A 134 -28.14 -1.40 -13.45
C HIS A 134 -27.69 -1.21 -12.00
N ASN A 135 -26.87 -2.13 -11.50
CA ASN A 135 -26.25 -2.01 -10.19
C ASN A 135 -25.03 -1.09 -10.23
N VAL A 136 -25.25 0.22 -10.10
CA VAL A 136 -24.21 1.24 -10.15
C VAL A 136 -23.56 1.45 -8.78
N LYS A 137 -22.25 1.26 -8.72
CA LYS A 137 -21.43 1.65 -7.57
C LYS A 137 -20.81 3.02 -7.83
N GLN A 138 -21.23 4.03 -7.05
CA GLN A 138 -20.63 5.36 -7.04
C GLN A 138 -19.66 5.45 -5.87
N ALA A 139 -18.40 5.82 -6.15
CA ALA A 139 -17.38 6.05 -5.14
C ALA A 139 -16.93 7.51 -5.23
N GLU A 140 -17.29 8.30 -4.22
CA GLU A 140 -16.82 9.68 -4.07
C GLU A 140 -15.57 9.66 -3.20
N LYS A 141 -14.48 10.25 -3.68
CA LYS A 141 -13.23 10.36 -2.95
C LYS A 141 -12.64 11.75 -3.12
N VAL A 142 -12.04 12.24 -2.05
CA VAL A 142 -11.10 13.35 -2.12
C VAL A 142 -9.71 12.76 -2.23
N GLU A 143 -8.95 13.15 -3.25
CA GLU A 143 -7.57 12.70 -3.38
C GLU A 143 -6.73 13.20 -2.19
N PRO A 144 -6.09 12.31 -1.41
CA PRO A 144 -5.41 12.70 -0.17
C PRO A 144 -4.34 13.79 -0.36
N MET A 145 -3.65 13.79 -1.50
CA MET A 145 -2.65 14.82 -1.80
C MET A 145 -3.29 16.18 -2.08
N THR A 146 -4.46 16.20 -2.73
CA THR A 146 -5.21 17.43 -2.99
C THR A 146 -5.75 18.00 -1.69
N LEU A 147 -6.31 17.15 -0.81
CA LEU A 147 -6.75 17.57 0.51
C LEU A 147 -5.60 18.13 1.34
N LYS A 148 -4.45 17.43 1.35
CA LYS A 148 -3.24 17.89 2.04
C LYS A 148 -2.75 19.23 1.50
N ALA A 149 -2.74 19.44 0.19
CA ALA A 149 -2.34 20.69 -0.43
C ALA A 149 -3.27 21.84 -0.02
N PHE A 150 -4.59 21.62 -0.08
CA PHE A 150 -5.60 22.57 0.37
C PHE A 150 -5.43 22.95 1.84
N VAL A 151 -5.30 21.96 2.74
CA VAL A 151 -5.12 22.20 4.18
C VAL A 151 -3.82 22.97 4.44
N LYS A 152 -2.73 22.62 3.75
CA LYS A 152 -1.45 23.34 3.85
C LYS A 152 -1.61 24.81 3.44
N GLU A 153 -2.21 25.08 2.29
CA GLU A 153 -2.43 26.44 1.77
C GLU A 153 -3.27 27.27 2.74
N GLN A 154 -4.39 26.73 3.21
CA GLN A 154 -5.28 27.41 4.15
C GLN A 154 -4.58 27.77 5.47
N ILE A 155 -3.77 26.86 6.02
CA ILE A 155 -3.01 27.12 7.25
C ILE A 155 -1.91 28.16 7.01
N GLN A 156 -1.21 28.12 5.86
CA GLN A 156 -0.19 29.10 5.51
C GLN A 156 -0.76 30.51 5.30
N ASP A 157 -1.98 30.60 4.78
CA ASP A 157 -2.74 31.84 4.63
C ASP A 157 -3.32 32.37 5.95
N GLY A 158 -3.09 31.67 7.08
CA GLY A 158 -3.64 32.05 8.39
C GLY A 158 -5.15 31.80 8.54
N LYS A 159 -5.76 31.02 7.63
CA LYS A 159 -7.18 30.66 7.71
C LYS A 159 -7.37 29.49 8.67
N ASN A 160 -8.47 29.52 9.41
CA ASN A 160 -8.79 28.45 10.35
C ASN A 160 -9.37 27.24 9.61
N VAL A 161 -8.69 26.10 9.66
CA VAL A 161 -9.15 24.83 9.08
C VAL A 161 -9.71 23.96 10.19
N PRO A 162 -10.91 23.37 10.05
CA PRO A 162 -11.49 22.47 11.04
C PRO A 162 -10.63 21.20 11.23
N VAL A 163 -9.77 21.21 12.25
CA VAL A 163 -8.74 20.18 12.49
C VAL A 163 -9.36 18.81 12.71
N ASP A 164 -10.43 18.71 13.52
CA ASP A 164 -11.11 17.44 13.81
C ASP A 164 -11.85 16.88 12.59
N LEU A 165 -12.49 17.74 11.78
CA LEU A 165 -13.25 17.32 10.60
C LEU A 165 -12.35 16.73 9.51
N PHE A 166 -11.17 17.33 9.31
CA PHE A 166 -10.21 16.92 8.27
C PHE A 166 -9.08 16.04 8.81
N GLY A 167 -9.09 15.70 10.11
CA GLY A 167 -8.02 14.94 10.76
C GLY A 167 -6.65 15.58 10.56
N VAL A 168 -6.58 16.91 10.62
CA VAL A 168 -5.36 17.65 10.29
C VAL A 168 -4.31 17.39 11.37
N TYR A 169 -3.19 16.78 10.96
CA TYR A 169 -2.03 16.62 11.82
C TYR A 169 -0.90 17.55 11.36
N VAL A 170 -0.58 18.56 12.18
CA VAL A 170 0.51 19.49 11.94
C VAL A 170 1.69 19.12 12.84
N ALA A 171 2.78 18.65 12.24
CA ALA A 171 4.03 18.38 12.95
C ALA A 171 5.24 18.72 12.07
N SER A 172 6.30 19.20 12.71
CA SER A 172 7.61 19.35 12.08
C SER A 172 8.22 17.96 11.87
N LYS A 173 8.53 17.61 10.61
CA LYS A 173 9.13 16.33 10.25
C LYS A 173 10.59 16.53 9.85
N THR A 174 11.51 15.87 10.55
CA THR A 174 12.93 15.84 10.19
C THR A 174 13.12 15.08 8.87
N LYS A 175 13.84 15.68 7.92
CA LYS A 175 14.28 15.04 6.68
C LYS A 175 15.80 15.07 6.63
N ILE A 176 16.44 13.91 6.75
CA ILE A 176 17.88 13.79 6.53
C ILE A 176 18.08 13.44 5.05
N THR A 177 18.87 14.26 4.35
CA THR A 177 19.21 14.03 2.94
C THR A 177 20.71 13.76 2.88
N THR A 178 21.08 12.55 2.50
CA THR A 178 22.49 12.19 2.25
C THR A 178 22.82 12.66 0.84
N LYS A 179 23.83 13.53 0.66
CA LYS A 179 24.41 13.77 -0.66
C LYS A 179 25.25 12.53 -1.00
N GLU A 180 24.99 11.95 -2.17
CA GLU A 180 25.93 11.01 -2.82
C GLU A 180 27.26 11.69 -3.11
#